data_AF-Q13M04-F1
#
_entry.id   AF-Q13M04-F1
#
_cell.length_a   1.000
_cell.length_b   1.000
_cell.length_c   1.000
_cell.angle_alpha   90.00
_cell.angle_beta   90.00
_cell.angle_gamma   90.00
#
_symmetry.space_group_name_H-M   'P 1'
#
loop_
_entity.id
_entity.type
_entity.pdbx_description
1 polymer ?
#
loop_
_entity_poly.entity_id
_entity_poly.type
_entity_poly.pdbx_seq_one_letter_code
_entity_poly.pdbx_strand_id
1 'polypeptide(L)'
;MARDFFSCDKRSIYFTEQQMATLEAFRAVLDDAGTPEIIRNHIIDSLQYTLRNHGQIFTSKEVEWLAGWDDARIPLAASRELQKRVAETSR
;
A
#
# COMPACT_ATOMS: atom_id res chain seq x y z
N MET A 1 7.42 19.33 -32.62
CA MET A 1 8.77 18.93 -32.15
C MET A 1 8.61 18.21 -30.83
N ALA A 2 9.16 17.00 -30.77
CA ALA A 2 8.88 15.99 -29.76
C ALA A 2 9.34 16.42 -28.36
N ARG A 3 8.60 15.91 -27.37
CA ARG A 3 8.72 16.18 -25.94
C ARG A 3 9.78 15.26 -25.35
N ASP A 4 10.94 15.80 -25.01
CA ASP A 4 11.93 15.10 -24.17
C ASP A 4 12.01 15.79 -22.81
N PHE A 5 10.99 15.55 -22.00
CA PHE A 5 10.93 15.91 -20.58
C PHE A 5 10.45 14.69 -19.79
N PHE A 6 11.18 13.58 -19.85
CA PHE A 6 10.99 12.44 -18.95
C PHE A 6 12.31 12.12 -18.26
N SER A 7 12.72 13.04 -17.38
CA SER A 7 13.67 12.78 -16.29
C SER A 7 12.90 12.59 -14.98
N CYS A 8 12.04 11.58 -14.98
CA CYS A 8 11.61 10.75 -13.85
C CYS A 8 11.56 9.37 -14.50
N ASP A 9 12.19 8.31 -14.01
CA ASP A 9 11.56 7.57 -12.92
C ASP A 9 12.43 6.39 -12.44
N LYS A 10 13.75 6.35 -12.69
CA LYS A 10 14.54 5.18 -12.25
C LYS A 10 14.53 4.97 -10.73
N ARG A 11 14.26 6.01 -9.93
CA ARG A 11 14.17 5.92 -8.46
C ARG A 11 12.84 5.31 -7.98
N SER A 12 11.77 5.43 -8.76
CA SER A 12 10.44 4.91 -8.43
C SER A 12 10.37 3.41 -8.69
N ILE A 13 11.03 2.90 -9.73
CA ILE A 13 11.05 1.46 -10.04
C ILE A 13 11.64 0.65 -8.87
N TYR A 14 12.81 1.05 -8.34
CA TYR A 14 13.39 0.37 -7.16
C TYR A 14 12.55 0.53 -5.88
N PHE A 15 11.82 1.64 -5.74
CA PHE A 15 10.95 1.87 -4.59
C PHE A 15 9.73 0.94 -4.63
N THR A 16 9.15 0.72 -5.82
CA THR A 16 8.00 -0.19 -5.98
C THR A 16 8.35 -1.67 -5.74
N GLU A 17 9.56 -2.10 -6.08
CA GLU A 17 10.00 -3.48 -5.80
C GLU A 17 10.25 -3.70 -4.30
N GLN A 18 10.80 -2.70 -3.61
CA GLN A 18 11.09 -2.81 -2.17
C GLN A 18 9.82 -2.81 -1.32
N GLN A 19 8.80 -2.06 -1.75
CA GLN A 19 7.52 -2.00 -1.05
C GLN A 19 6.74 -3.33 -1.15
N MET A 20 6.72 -3.96 -2.34
CA MET A 20 6.10 -5.28 -2.51
C MET A 20 6.78 -6.36 -1.66
N ALA A 21 8.11 -6.40 -1.64
CA ALA A 21 8.85 -7.36 -0.80
C ALA A 21 8.55 -7.18 0.69
N THR A 22 8.35 -5.93 1.13
CA THR A 22 7.98 -5.61 2.53
C THR A 22 6.56 -6.08 2.85
N LEU A 23 5.62 -5.85 1.95
CA LEU A 23 4.23 -6.30 2.07
C LEU A 23 4.12 -7.83 2.12
N GLU A 24 4.87 -8.53 1.26
CA GLU A 24 4.95 -10.00 1.26
C GLU A 24 5.55 -10.54 2.57
N ALA A 25 6.59 -9.91 3.09
CA ALA A 25 7.15 -10.26 4.39
C ALA A 25 6.13 -10.10 5.53
N PHE A 26 5.33 -9.03 5.51
CA PHE A 26 4.24 -8.88 6.47
C PHE A 26 3.19 -9.97 6.31
N ARG A 27 2.78 -10.32 5.09
CA ARG A 27 1.83 -11.42 4.87
C ARG A 27 2.35 -12.74 5.44
N ALA A 28 3.62 -13.06 5.24
CA ALA A 28 4.24 -14.26 5.80
C ALA A 28 4.19 -14.27 7.35
N VAL A 29 4.42 -13.11 7.98
CA VAL A 29 4.30 -12.97 9.45
C VAL A 29 2.86 -13.12 9.93
N LEU A 30 1.88 -12.58 9.20
CA LEU A 30 0.46 -12.68 9.58
C LEU A 30 -0.13 -14.08 9.35
N ASP A 31 0.39 -14.81 8.36
CA ASP A 31 0.01 -16.19 8.03
C ASP A 31 0.55 -17.19 9.07
N ASP A 32 1.70 -16.88 9.69
CA ASP A 32 2.25 -17.68 10.76
C ASP A 32 1.35 -17.66 12.01
N ALA A 33 0.75 -18.80 12.33
CA ALA A 33 -0.12 -18.99 13.49
C ALA A 33 0.62 -18.83 14.84
N GLY A 34 1.95 -18.90 14.84
CA GLY A 34 2.81 -18.63 16.00
C GLY A 34 3.00 -17.14 16.28
N THR A 35 2.64 -16.26 15.35
CA THR A 35 2.76 -14.81 15.52
C THR A 35 1.77 -14.30 16.58
N PRO A 36 2.26 -13.63 17.65
CA PRO A 36 1.41 -13.03 18.66
C PRO A 36 0.40 -12.04 18.06
N GLU A 37 -0.82 -12.03 18.59
CA GLU A 37 -1.91 -11.16 18.13
C GLU A 37 -1.57 -9.67 18.22
N ILE A 38 -0.68 -9.29 19.14
CA ILE A 38 -0.18 -7.91 19.30
C ILE A 38 0.55 -7.46 18.03
N ILE A 39 1.40 -8.30 17.45
CA ILE A 39 2.16 -7.98 16.24
C ILE A 39 1.23 -7.95 15.03
N ARG A 40 0.32 -8.92 14.92
CA ARG A 40 -0.71 -8.92 13.87
C ARG A 40 -1.51 -7.61 13.86
N ASN A 41 -2.04 -7.22 15.02
CA ASN A 41 -2.80 -5.97 15.14
C ASN A 41 -1.93 -4.73 14.88
N HIS A 42 -0.66 -4.73 15.31
CA HIS A 42 0.25 -3.60 15.07
C HIS A 42 0.57 -3.40 13.58
N ILE A 43 0.79 -4.48 12.83
CA ILE A 43 1.00 -4.44 11.38
C ILE A 43 -0.26 -3.91 10.68
N ILE A 44 -1.44 -4.44 11.05
CA ILE A 44 -2.71 -4.02 10.46
C ILE A 44 -3.00 -2.54 10.74
N ASP A 45 -2.82 -2.09 11.99
CA ASP A 45 -3.02 -0.69 12.39
C ASP A 45 -2.04 0.24 11.67
N SER A 46 -0.77 -0.15 11.58
CA SER A 46 0.27 0.60 10.86
C SER A 46 -0.04 0.73 9.37
N LEU A 47 -0.48 -0.36 8.72
CA LEU A 47 -0.88 -0.35 7.31
C LEU A 47 -2.13 0.51 7.11
N GLN A 48 -3.13 0.37 7.98
CA GLN A 48 -4.35 1.17 7.95
C GLN A 48 -4.04 2.67 8.10
N TYR A 49 -3.19 3.02 9.06
CA TYR A 49 -2.76 4.39 9.30
C TYR A 49 -2.00 4.95 8.08
N THR A 50 -1.09 4.16 7.53
CA THR A 50 -0.29 4.57 6.38
C THR A 50 -1.16 4.73 5.14
N LEU A 51 -2.11 3.83 4.88
CA LEU A 51 -3.08 3.97 3.80
C LEU A 51 -3.93 5.24 3.97
N ARG A 52 -4.31 5.57 5.21
CA ARG A 52 -5.19 6.71 5.50
C ARG A 52 -4.47 8.07 5.44
N ASN A 53 -3.21 8.12 5.87
CA ASN A 53 -2.45 9.37 6.05
C ASN A 53 -1.37 9.58 4.99
N HIS A 54 -0.76 8.50 4.50
CA HIS A 54 0.33 8.51 3.54
C HIS A 54 -0.02 7.71 2.29
N GLY A 55 -1.30 7.65 1.93
CA GLY A 55 -1.74 6.76 0.88
C GLY A 55 -1.00 6.96 -0.44
N GLN A 56 -0.52 8.18 -0.75
CA GLN A 56 0.38 8.52 -1.88
C GLN A 56 1.65 7.67 -2.03
N ILE A 57 2.12 6.99 -0.97
CA ILE A 57 3.33 6.14 -1.03
C ILE A 57 3.04 4.76 -1.64
N PHE A 58 1.78 4.33 -1.64
CA PHE A 58 1.37 3.06 -2.24
C PHE A 58 1.03 3.27 -3.71
N THR A 59 1.51 2.38 -4.55
CA THR A 59 1.08 2.28 -5.94
C THR A 59 -0.26 1.56 -6.05
N SER A 60 -0.94 1.72 -7.20
CA SER A 60 -2.22 1.04 -7.46
C SER A 60 -2.13 -0.48 -7.24
N LYS A 61 -1.01 -1.10 -7.65
CA LYS A 61 -0.76 -2.54 -7.48
C LYS A 61 -0.68 -2.97 -6.02
N GLU A 62 -0.01 -2.19 -5.17
CA GLU A 62 0.07 -2.46 -3.73
C GLU A 62 -1.30 -2.30 -3.05
N VAL A 63 -2.05 -1.27 -3.42
CA VAL A 63 -3.41 -1.02 -2.90
C VAL A 63 -4.35 -2.16 -3.31
N GLU A 64 -4.28 -2.63 -4.56
CA GLU A 64 -5.04 -3.80 -5.03
C GLU A 64 -4.64 -5.07 -4.28
N TRP A 65 -3.35 -5.27 -4.01
CA TRP A 65 -2.87 -6.41 -3.25
C TRP A 65 -3.31 -6.37 -1.78
N LEU A 66 -3.26 -5.20 -1.14
CA LEU A 66 -3.80 -4.95 0.20
C LEU A 66 -5.32 -5.16 0.25
N ALA A 67 -6.04 -4.82 -0.82
CA ALA A 67 -7.49 -5.06 -0.89
C ALA A 67 -7.86 -6.56 -0.92
N GLY A 68 -6.91 -7.45 -1.25
CA GLY A 68 -7.09 -8.90 -1.19
C GLY A 68 -6.80 -9.54 0.17
N TRP A 69 -6.48 -8.74 1.19
CA TRP A 69 -6.19 -9.26 2.53
C TRP A 69 -7.47 -9.68 3.27
N ASP A 70 -7.34 -10.76 4.04
CA ASP A 70 -8.45 -11.35 4.81
C ASP A 70 -9.01 -10.39 5.89
N ASP A 71 -8.16 -9.53 6.46
CA ASP A 71 -8.59 -8.58 7.49
C ASP A 71 -9.35 -7.40 6.87
N ALA A 72 -10.67 -7.33 7.13
CA ALA A 72 -11.59 -6.35 6.57
C ALA A 72 -11.21 -4.87 6.79
N ARG A 73 -10.28 -4.55 7.71
CA ARG A 73 -9.84 -3.17 7.97
C ARG A 73 -8.92 -2.63 6.87
N ILE A 74 -8.11 -3.50 6.26
CA ILE A 74 -7.20 -3.16 5.17
C ILE A 74 -7.94 -2.79 3.87
N PRO A 75 -8.85 -3.62 3.31
CA PRO A 75 -9.59 -3.28 2.10
C PRO A 75 -10.49 -2.06 2.28
N LEU A 76 -11.01 -1.83 3.50
CA LEU A 76 -11.81 -0.64 3.80
C LEU A 76 -10.97 0.64 3.79
N ALA A 77 -9.72 0.59 4.26
CA ALA A 77 -8.78 1.71 4.17
C ALA A 77 -8.25 1.94 2.75
N ALA A 78 -7.89 0.86 2.04
CA ALA A 78 -7.45 0.88 0.65
C ALA A 78 -8.52 1.50 -0.28
N SER A 79 -9.77 1.08 -0.13
CA SER A 79 -10.90 1.60 -0.91
C SER A 79 -11.18 3.08 -0.63
N ARG A 80 -10.96 3.52 0.62
CA ARG A 80 -11.11 4.93 1.01
C ARG A 80 -10.01 5.80 0.44
N GLU A 81 -8.78 5.32 0.44
CA GLU A 81 -7.65 6.02 -0.18
C GLU A 81 -7.83 6.14 -1.70
N LEU A 82 -8.28 5.06 -2.36
CA LEU A 82 -8.59 5.11 -3.79
C LEU A 82 -9.68 6.15 -4.11
N GLN A 83 -10.74 6.21 -3.30
CA GLN A 83 -11.78 7.23 -3.44
C GLN A 83 -11.28 8.67 -3.21
N LYS A 84 -10.40 8.87 -2.22
CA LYS A 84 -9.78 10.19 -1.98
C LYS A 84 -8.98 10.66 -3.20
N ARG A 85 -8.15 9.80 -3.77
CA ARG A 85 -7.36 10.13 -4.97
C ARG A 85 -8.21 10.49 -6.18
N VAL A 86 -9.34 9.80 -6.37
CA VAL A 86 -10.33 10.15 -7.43
C VAL A 86 -10.96 11.52 -7.16
N ALA A 87 -11.27 11.84 -5.90
CA ALA A 87 -11.83 13.13 -5.51
C ALA A 87 -10.83 14.29 -5.68
N GLU A 88 -9.54 14.07 -5.39
CA GLU A 88 -8.49 15.09 -5.54
C GLU A 88 -8.10 15.34 -7.00
N THR A 89 -8.25 14.34 -7.88
CA THR A 89 -7.99 14.49 -9.33
C THR A 89 -9.11 15.25 -10.07
N SER A 90 -10.29 15.39 -9.48
CA SER A 90 -11.44 16.09 -10.10
C SER A 90 -11.53 17.59 -9.77
N ARG A 91 -10.46 18.21 -9.23
CA ARG A 91 -10.47 19.62 -8.82
C ARG A 91 -9.60 20.51 -9.70
#